data_AF-A0A3S5BZA4-F1
#
_entry.id   AF-A0A3S5BZA4-F1
#
_cell.length_a   1.000
_cell.length_b   1.000
_cell.length_c   1.000
_cell.angle_alpha   90.00
_cell.angle_beta   90.00
_cell.angle_gamma   90.00
#
_symmetry.space_group_name_H-M   'P 1'
#
loop_
_entity.id
_entity.type
_entity.pdbx_description
1 polymer ?
#
loop_
_entity_poly.entity_id
_entity_poly.type
_entity_poly.pdbx_seq_one_letter_code
_entity_poly.pdbx_strand_id
1 'polypeptide(L)'
;MKYVAFALILTALSVNSYAFDPKQARQSHKIVVECNDIAWSDIQTLVQPYLSDDLNAALVMQGQNANYKVSLAAEQVIGEPLPDVIITILESIIAADC
;
A
#
# COMPACT_ATOMS: atom_id res chain seq x y z
N MET A 1 -10.61 32.74 61.47
CA MET A 1 -9.56 32.95 60.44
C MET A 1 -9.93 32.10 59.23
N LYS A 2 -10.05 32.74 58.06
CA LYS A 2 -10.48 32.15 56.77
C LYS A 2 -9.29 31.40 56.15
N TYR A 3 -9.42 30.09 55.92
CA TYR A 3 -8.44 29.35 55.12
C TYR A 3 -8.84 29.46 53.64
N VAL A 4 -7.95 30.11 52.89
CA VAL A 4 -8.06 30.38 51.46
C VAL A 4 -7.77 29.09 50.67
N ALA A 5 -8.60 28.87 49.65
CA ALA A 5 -8.58 27.73 48.76
C ALA A 5 -7.24 27.58 48.00
N PHE A 6 -6.77 26.34 47.87
CA PHE A 6 -5.79 25.94 46.86
C PHE A 6 -6.40 24.80 46.03
N ALA A 7 -7.06 25.16 44.94
CA ALA A 7 -7.45 24.21 43.91
C ALA A 7 -6.25 24.00 42.97
N LEU A 8 -5.58 22.86 43.12
CA LEU A 8 -4.56 22.38 42.17
C LEU A 8 -5.28 21.86 40.92
N ILE A 9 -5.41 22.71 39.90
CA ILE A 9 -5.88 22.31 38.57
C ILE A 9 -4.69 21.68 37.84
N LEU A 10 -4.59 20.36 37.86
CA LEU A 10 -3.71 19.58 36.99
C LEU A 10 -4.27 19.61 35.57
N THR A 11 -3.79 20.53 34.73
CA THR A 11 -4.02 20.46 33.29
C THR A 11 -3.18 19.32 32.72
N ALA A 12 -3.81 18.18 32.43
CA ALA A 12 -3.20 17.12 31.65
C ALA A 12 -2.90 17.64 30.24
N LEU A 13 -1.63 17.82 29.91
CA LEU A 13 -1.17 17.97 28.53
C LEU A 13 -1.39 16.62 27.84
N SER A 14 -2.52 16.45 27.14
CA SER A 14 -2.71 15.34 26.22
C SER A 14 -1.75 15.56 25.05
N VAL A 15 -0.58 14.92 25.13
CA VAL A 15 0.31 14.76 23.98
C VAL A 15 -0.46 13.90 22.98
N ASN A 16 -1.03 14.53 21.96
CA ASN A 16 -1.54 13.80 20.80
C ASN A 16 -0.32 13.21 20.10
N SER A 17 0.07 12.00 20.50
CA SER A 17 0.95 11.18 19.69
C SER A 17 0.19 10.87 18.41
N TYR A 18 0.43 11.66 17.36
CA TYR A 18 -0.02 11.32 16.02
C TYR A 18 0.68 10.01 15.66
N ALA A 19 0.00 8.88 15.88
CA ALA A 19 0.41 7.63 15.28
C ALA A 19 0.33 7.87 13.77
N PHE A 20 1.49 7.86 13.10
CA PHE A 20 1.53 7.88 11.65
C PHE A 20 0.83 6.59 11.19
N ASP A 21 -0.41 6.72 10.70
CA ASP A 21 -1.10 5.62 10.06
C ASP A 21 -0.62 5.57 8.60
N PRO A 22 0.21 4.58 8.23
CA PRO A 22 0.71 4.45 6.86
C PRO A 22 -0.45 4.27 5.86
N LYS A 23 -1.61 3.73 6.28
CA LYS A 23 -2.78 3.59 5.42
C LYS A 23 -3.41 4.94 5.09
N GLN A 24 -3.44 5.87 6.06
CA GLN A 24 -3.98 7.21 5.84
C GLN A 24 -3.04 8.07 4.98
N ALA A 25 -1.72 7.91 5.13
CA ALA A 25 -0.75 8.54 4.23
C ALA A 25 -0.86 8.00 2.78
N ARG A 26 -1.13 6.69 2.63
CA ARG A 26 -1.35 6.05 1.32
C ARG A 26 -2.60 6.58 0.61
N GLN A 27 -3.69 6.84 1.34
CA GLN A 27 -4.91 7.43 0.76
C GLN A 27 -4.72 8.84 0.18
N SER A 28 -3.73 9.61 0.65
CA SER A 28 -3.45 10.96 0.16
C SER A 28 -2.77 10.97 -1.21
N HIS A 29 -2.15 9.88 -1.64
CA HIS A 29 -1.47 9.75 -2.93
C HIS A 29 -2.23 8.76 -3.82
N LYS A 30 -3.43 9.16 -4.24
CA LYS A 30 -4.20 8.37 -5.20
C LYS A 30 -3.55 8.46 -6.58
N ILE A 31 -2.83 7.41 -6.98
CA ILE A 31 -2.32 7.27 -8.34
C ILE A 31 -3.50 6.90 -9.22
N VAL A 32 -3.75 7.68 -10.27
CA VAL A 32 -4.72 7.31 -11.31
C VAL A 32 -4.01 6.37 -12.27
N VAL A 33 -4.55 5.17 -12.42
CA VAL A 33 -4.05 4.13 -13.32
C VAL A 33 -5.02 4.00 -14.48
N GLU A 34 -4.52 4.13 -15.71
CA GLU A 34 -5.25 3.75 -16.92
C GLU A 34 -4.74 2.39 -17.42
N CYS A 35 -5.63 1.45 -17.69
CA CYS A 35 -5.22 0.07 -18.03
C CYS A 35 -4.45 -0.03 -19.34
N ASN A 36 -4.60 0.95 -20.23
CA ASN A 36 -3.84 1.00 -21.48
C ASN A 36 -2.37 1.40 -21.27
N ASP A 37 -2.04 1.95 -20.10
CA ASP A 37 -0.70 2.45 -19.78
C ASP A 37 0.13 1.44 -19.00
N ILE A 38 -0.43 0.29 -18.63
CA ILE A 38 0.24 -0.72 -17.83
C ILE A 38 0.13 -2.08 -18.50
N ALA A 39 1.28 -2.62 -18.88
CA ALA A 39 1.41 -3.99 -19.35
C ALA A 39 1.69 -4.94 -18.18
N TRP A 40 1.37 -6.22 -18.37
CA TRP A 40 1.73 -7.26 -17.41
C TRP A 40 3.24 -7.29 -17.09
N SER A 41 4.09 -7.02 -18.08
CA SER A 41 5.56 -6.98 -17.90
C SER A 41 6.01 -5.86 -16.95
N ASP A 42 5.21 -4.80 -16.79
CA ASP A 42 5.52 -3.71 -15.88
C ASP A 42 5.34 -4.16 -14.43
N ILE A 43 4.32 -4.98 -14.14
CA ILE A 43 4.17 -5.63 -12.83
C ILE A 43 5.40 -6.49 -12.56
N GLN A 44 5.75 -7.37 -13.50
CA GLN A 44 6.92 -8.25 -13.34
C GLN A 44 8.18 -7.44 -13.04
N THR A 45 8.47 -6.43 -13.86
CA THR A 45 9.66 -5.58 -13.69
C THR A 45 9.67 -4.87 -12.34
N LEU A 46 8.51 -4.41 -11.89
CA LEU A 46 8.35 -3.71 -10.62
C LEU A 46 8.65 -4.61 -9.41
N VAL A 47 8.15 -5.85 -9.42
CA VAL A 47 8.21 -6.73 -8.24
C VAL A 47 9.35 -7.74 -8.27
N GLN A 48 9.90 -8.07 -9.45
CA GLN A 48 10.90 -9.13 -9.63
C GLN A 48 12.07 -9.10 -8.63
N PRO A 49 12.65 -7.95 -8.25
CA PRO A 49 13.75 -7.91 -7.27
C PRO A 49 13.39 -8.43 -5.87
N TYR A 50 12.10 -8.52 -5.57
CA TYR A 50 11.57 -8.89 -4.25
C TYR A 50 10.91 -10.27 -4.23
N LEU A 51 10.69 -10.88 -5.40
CA LEU A 51 10.03 -12.18 -5.50
C LEU A 51 11.02 -13.33 -5.38
N SER A 52 10.53 -14.47 -4.87
CA SER A 52 11.20 -15.75 -5.08
C SER A 52 11.15 -16.16 -6.56
N ASP A 53 12.10 -17.01 -6.98
CA ASP A 53 12.15 -17.53 -8.35
C ASP A 53 10.85 -18.25 -8.73
N ASP A 54 10.27 -19.01 -7.80
CA ASP A 54 9.01 -19.74 -7.99
C ASP A 54 7.84 -18.77 -8.24
N LEU A 55 7.76 -17.69 -7.45
CA LEU A 55 6.68 -16.72 -7.58
C LEU A 55 6.85 -15.87 -8.85
N ASN A 56 8.07 -15.50 -9.20
CA ASN A 56 8.37 -14.83 -10.47
C ASN A 56 8.03 -15.74 -11.66
N ALA A 57 8.35 -17.03 -11.60
CA ALA A 57 7.98 -17.98 -12.64
C ALA A 57 6.45 -18.13 -12.77
N ALA A 58 5.74 -18.21 -11.65
CA ALA A 58 4.28 -18.25 -11.64
C ALA A 58 3.66 -17.00 -12.29
N LEU A 59 4.21 -15.82 -11.97
CA LEU A 59 3.82 -14.56 -12.59
C LEU A 59 4.03 -14.63 -14.11
N VAL A 60 5.22 -15.06 -14.57
CA VAL A 60 5.55 -15.19 -16.01
C VAL A 60 4.56 -16.09 -16.74
N MET A 61 4.21 -17.23 -16.15
CA MET A 61 3.25 -18.16 -16.73
C MET A 61 1.85 -17.55 -16.83
N GLN A 62 1.44 -16.73 -15.85
CA GLN A 62 0.16 -16.02 -15.89
C GLN A 62 0.09 -15.04 -17.08
N GLY A 63 1.17 -14.29 -17.35
CA GLY A 63 1.26 -13.35 -18.47
C GLY A 63 1.20 -13.98 -19.86
N GLN A 64 1.41 -15.30 -19.95
CA GLN A 64 1.30 -16.06 -21.21
C GLN A 64 -0.14 -16.49 -21.54
N ASN A 65 -1.11 -16.25 -20.64
CA ASN A 65 -2.50 -16.57 -20.86
C ASN A 65 -3.17 -15.55 -21.80
N ALA A 66 -3.93 -16.00 -22.79
CA ALA A 66 -4.66 -15.13 -23.72
C ALA A 66 -5.71 -14.21 -23.05
N ASN A 67 -6.17 -14.56 -21.83
CA ASN A 67 -7.12 -13.77 -21.05
C ASN A 67 -6.48 -13.21 -19.78
N TYR A 68 -5.19 -12.87 -19.82
CA TYR A 68 -4.52 -12.30 -18.65
C TYR A 68 -5.16 -10.95 -18.27
N LYS A 69 -5.16 -10.67 -16.97
CA LYS A 69 -5.51 -9.38 -16.38
C LYS A 69 -4.33 -8.92 -15.52
N VAL A 70 -4.01 -7.64 -15.60
CA VAL A 70 -2.89 -7.03 -14.88
C VAL A 70 -3.20 -6.94 -13.38
N SER A 71 -4.45 -6.72 -12.98
CA SER A 71 -4.91 -6.77 -11.57
C SER A 71 -4.64 -8.14 -10.96
N LEU A 72 -4.89 -9.23 -11.68
CA LEU A 72 -4.64 -10.57 -11.15
C LEU A 72 -3.15 -10.83 -10.90
N ALA A 73 -2.27 -10.22 -11.69
CA ALA A 73 -0.83 -10.26 -11.47
C ALA A 73 -0.45 -9.46 -10.22
N ALA A 74 -1.07 -8.29 -10.02
CA ALA A 74 -0.89 -7.49 -8.83
C ALA A 74 -1.42 -8.18 -7.56
N GLU A 75 -2.61 -8.80 -7.61
CA GLU A 75 -3.20 -9.56 -6.52
C GLU A 75 -2.34 -10.74 -6.08
N GLN A 76 -1.67 -11.40 -7.04
CA GLN A 76 -0.80 -12.53 -6.74
C GLN A 76 0.42 -12.15 -5.88
N VAL A 77 0.92 -10.91 -6.01
CA VAL A 77 2.21 -10.50 -5.43
C VAL A 77 2.08 -9.44 -4.33
N ILE A 78 0.91 -8.85 -4.14
CA ILE A 78 0.71 -7.77 -3.15
C ILE A 78 0.98 -8.20 -1.69
N GLY A 79 0.93 -9.50 -1.40
CA GLY A 79 1.23 -10.06 -0.07
C GLY A 79 2.72 -10.22 0.23
N GLU A 80 3.59 -10.03 -0.76
CA GLU A 80 5.04 -10.15 -0.60
C GLU A 80 5.64 -8.98 0.18
N PRO A 81 6.85 -9.13 0.76
CA PRO A 81 7.55 -8.04 1.46
C PRO A 81 8.06 -6.98 0.47
N LEU A 82 7.14 -6.18 -0.06
CA LEU A 82 7.38 -5.14 -1.05
C LEU A 82 7.56 -3.76 -0.39
N PRO A 83 8.32 -2.85 -1.01
CA PRO A 83 8.33 -1.44 -0.60
C PRO A 83 6.95 -0.80 -0.66
N ASP A 84 6.65 0.13 0.27
CA ASP A 84 5.34 0.78 0.38
C ASP A 84 4.88 1.47 -0.92
N VAL A 85 5.80 2.03 -1.69
CA VAL A 85 5.51 2.66 -2.99
C VAL A 85 5.00 1.63 -3.98
N ILE A 86 5.61 0.44 -4.00
CA ILE A 86 5.19 -0.66 -4.89
C ILE A 86 3.82 -1.16 -4.47
N ILE A 87 3.60 -1.38 -3.17
CA ILE A 87 2.27 -1.77 -2.66
C ILE A 87 1.19 -0.76 -3.08
N THR A 88 1.49 0.54 -2.98
CA THR A 88 0.55 1.61 -3.40
C THR A 88 0.21 1.54 -4.89
N ILE A 89 1.20 1.25 -5.73
CA ILE A 89 1.00 1.07 -7.18
C ILE A 89 0.13 -0.16 -7.42
N LEU A 90 0.45 -1.31 -6.81
CA LEU A 90 -0.32 -2.55 -6.95
C LEU A 90 -1.77 -2.39 -6.47
N GLU A 91 -2.01 -1.77 -5.32
CA GLU A 91 -3.36 -1.46 -4.82
C GLU A 91 -4.15 -0.61 -5.83
N SER A 92 -3.49 0.35 -6.48
CA SER A 92 -4.11 1.22 -7.49
C SER A 92 -4.48 0.44 -8.77
N ILE A 93 -3.63 -0.50 -9.18
CA ILE A 93 -3.87 -1.37 -10.35
C ILE A 93 -5.02 -2.34 -10.07
N ILE A 94 -5.06 -2.95 -8.88
CA ILE A 94 -6.15 -3.82 -8.44
C ILE A 94 -7.47 -3.03 -8.40
N ALA A 95 -7.45 -1.81 -7.85
CA ALA A 95 -8.63 -0.96 -7.78
C ALA A 95 -9.15 -0.52 -9.16
N ALA A 96 -8.29 -0.48 -10.18
CA ALA A 96 -8.66 -0.16 -11.55
C ALA A 96 -9.24 -1.37 -12.33
N ASP A 97 -9.12 -2.60 -11.80
CA ASP A 97 -9.49 -3.87 -12.47
C ASP A 97 -8.96 -3.97 -13.91
N CYS A 98 -7.72 -3.51 -14.09
CA CYS A 98 -6.90 -3.84 -15.24
C CYS A 98 -6.54 -5.33 -15.22
#